data_AF-V7IF23-F1
#
_entry.id   AF-V7IF23-F1
#
_cell.length_a   1.000
_cell.length_b   1.000
_cell.length_c   1.000
_cell.angle_alpha   90.00
_cell.angle_beta   90.00
_cell.angle_gamma   90.00
#
_symmetry.space_group_name_H-M   'P 1'
#
loop_
_entity.id
_entity.type
_entity.pdbx_description
1 polymer ?
#
loop_
_entity_poly.entity_id
_entity_poly.type
_entity_poly.pdbx_seq_one_letter_code
_entity_poly.pdbx_strand_id
1 'polypeptide(L)' 'ADARIPLAKMAVAESGMGIVEDKVIKNHFASEYIYNAYKDEKTCGVLSEDDTFGTITIAEPVGIICGIVPTTNP' A
#
# COMPACT_ATOMS: atom_id res chain seq x y z
N ALA A 1 4.39 14.93 -3.40
CA ALA A 1 4.64 14.07 -2.22
C ALA A 1 4.20 14.81 -0.95
N ASP A 2 3.03 15.47 -1.02
CA ASP A 2 2.83 16.72 -0.26
C ASP A 2 1.90 16.54 0.94
N ALA A 3 1.21 15.39 1.01
CA ALA A 3 0.26 15.08 2.08
C ALA A 3 0.92 14.44 3.32
N ARG A 4 2.20 14.04 3.27
CA ARG A 4 2.87 13.33 4.38
C ARG A 4 2.81 14.10 5.70
N ILE A 5 3.13 15.39 5.65
CA ILE A 5 3.15 16.30 6.80
C ILE A 5 1.74 16.69 7.25
N PRO A 6 0.83 17.12 6.35
CA PRO A 6 -0.57 17.37 6.71
C PRO A 6 -1.26 16.18 7.38
N LEU A 7 -1.15 14.98 6.82
CA LEU A 7 -1.80 13.77 7.34
C LEU A 7 -1.22 13.34 8.69
N ALA A 8 0.11 13.43 8.87
CA ALA A 8 0.75 13.14 10.14
C ALA A 8 0.28 14.09 11.25
N LYS A 9 0.17 15.40 10.95
CA LYS A 9 -0.35 16.39 11.90
C LYS A 9 -1.80 16.13 12.27
N MET A 10 -2.65 15.80 11.28
CA MET A 10 -4.05 15.44 11.53
C MET A 10 -4.15 14.22 12.43
N ALA A 11 -3.40 13.15 12.13
CA ALA A 11 -3.43 11.93 12.91
C ALA A 11 -3.01 12.14 14.37
N VAL A 12 -1.98 12.94 14.63
CA VAL A 12 -1.58 13.27 16.02
C VAL A 12 -2.62 14.15 16.70
N ALA A 13 -3.14 15.17 16.01
CA ALA A 13 -4.13 16.09 16.57
C ALA A 13 -5.46 15.40 16.92
N GLU A 14 -5.90 14.45 16.09
CA GLU A 14 -7.14 13.69 16.30
C GLU A 14 -6.99 12.58 17.33
N SER A 15 -5.93 11.75 17.21
CA SER A 15 -5.76 10.59 18.10
C SER A 15 -5.14 10.93 19.45
N GLY A 16 -4.45 12.07 19.58
CA GLY A 16 -3.64 12.41 20.75
C GLY A 16 -2.43 11.50 20.96
N MET A 17 -2.07 10.67 19.97
CA MET A 17 -1.03 9.63 20.09
C MET A 17 0.10 9.80 19.06
N GLY A 18 1.33 9.56 19.53
CA GLY A 18 2.53 9.51 18.70
C GLY A 18 3.19 10.86 18.44
N ILE A 19 4.26 10.83 17.64
CA ILE A 19 5.09 11.99 17.28
C ILE A 19 4.88 12.29 15.78
N VAL A 20 4.76 13.57 15.43
CA VAL A 20 4.45 13.99 14.04
C VAL A 20 5.54 13.50 13.08
N GLU A 21 6.81 13.66 13.45
CA GLU A 21 7.98 13.25 12.66
C GLU A 21 7.95 11.75 12.34
N ASP A 22 7.66 10.92 13.34
CA ASP A 22 7.55 9.45 13.15
C ASP A 22 6.39 9.09 12.22
N LYS A 23 5.25 9.79 12.35
CA LYS A 23 4.10 9.59 11.44
C LYS A 23 4.40 10.08 10.01
N VAL A 24 5.24 11.10 9.83
CA VAL A 24 5.70 11.53 8.49
C VAL A 24 6.55 10.45 7.83
N ILE A 25 7.47 9.82 8.58
CA ILE A 25 8.30 8.73 8.08
C ILE A 25 7.42 7.53 7.70
N LYS A 26 6.43 7.17 8.54
CA LYS A 26 5.45 6.12 8.24
C LYS A 26 4.65 6.41 6.97
N ASN A 27 4.19 7.65 6.79
CA ASN A 27 3.49 8.07 5.58
C ASN A 27 4.38 8.00 4.34
N HIS A 28 5.66 8.34 4.46
CA HIS A 28 6.63 8.21 3.38
C HIS A 28 6.89 6.75 3.01
N PHE A 29 7.03 5.86 4.01
CA PHE A 29 7.20 4.43 3.78
C PHE A 29 5.98 3.84 3.05
N ALA A 30 4.77 4.10 3.54
CA ALA A 30 3.54 3.58 2.93
C ALA A 30 3.29 4.08 1.49
N SER A 31 3.83 5.24 1.12
CA SER A 31 3.66 5.81 -0.23
C SER A 31 4.82 5.44 -1.16
N GLU A 32 6.03 5.90 -0.85
CA GLU A 32 7.14 5.86 -1.80
C GLU A 32 7.86 4.51 -1.78
N TYR A 33 8.00 3.88 -0.61
CA TYR A 33 8.65 2.58 -0.52
C TYR A 33 7.77 1.48 -1.12
N ILE A 34 6.48 1.46 -0.78
CA ILE A 34 5.51 0.50 -1.33
C ILE A 34 5.36 0.69 -2.84
N TYR A 35 5.27 1.94 -3.32
CA TYR A 35 5.24 2.19 -4.76
C TYR A 35 6.48 1.62 -5.46
N ASN A 36 7.68 1.90 -4.96
CA ASN A 36 8.91 1.41 -5.59
C ASN A 36 9.07 -0.11 -5.52
N ALA A 37 8.51 -0.76 -4.51
CA ALA A 37 8.50 -2.22 -4.41
C ALA A 37 7.61 -2.87 -5.49
N TYR A 38 6.44 -2.29 -5.76
CA TYR A 38 5.41 -2.92 -6.61
C TYR A 38 5.25 -2.28 -8.00
N LYS A 39 5.98 -1.21 -8.33
CA LYS A 39 5.80 -0.44 -9.58
C LYS A 39 5.89 -1.26 -10.88
N ASP A 40 6.71 -2.32 -10.86
CA ASP A 40 6.98 -3.15 -12.04
C ASP A 40 6.35 -4.55 -11.90
N GLU A 41 5.60 -4.81 -10.82
CA GLU A 41 4.96 -6.11 -10.61
C GLU A 41 3.73 -6.27 -11.50
N LYS A 42 3.68 -7.36 -12.26
CA LYS A 42 2.57 -7.65 -13.17
C LYS A 42 1.36 -8.14 -12.39
N THR A 43 0.25 -7.41 -12.46
CA THR A 43 -0.97 -7.71 -11.70
C THR A 43 -2.21 -7.94 -12.57
N CYS A 44 -2.07 -7.90 -13.90
CA CYS A 44 -3.17 -8.03 -14.85
C CYS A 44 -2.81 -8.97 -16.01
N GLY A 45 -3.79 -9.74 -16.49
CA GLY A 45 -3.64 -10.63 -17.64
C GLY A 45 -2.83 -11.89 -17.32
N VAL A 46 -2.19 -12.48 -18.33
CA VAL A 46 -1.39 -13.71 -18.17
C VAL A 46 -0.12 -13.40 -17.38
N LEU A 47 0.04 -13.98 -16.19
CA LEU A 47 1.22 -13.85 -15.34
C LEU A 47 2.35 -14.78 -15.79
N SER A 48 2.00 -16.02 -16.16
CA SER A 48 2.94 -17.02 -16.65
C SER A 48 2.24 -18.00 -17.58
N GLU A 49 3.03 -18.57 -18.49
CA GLU A 49 2.62 -19.60 -19.44
C GLU A 49 3.68 -20.71 -19.39
N ASP A 50 3.23 -21.95 -19.25
CA ASP A 50 4.07 -23.14 -19.22
C ASP A 50 3.69 -24.05 -20.39
N ASP A 51 4.48 -23.97 -21.46
CA ASP A 51 4.29 -24.75 -22.69
C ASP A 51 4.51 -26.25 -22.49
N THR A 52 5.27 -26.66 -21.47
CA THR A 52 5.60 -28.07 -21.22
C THR A 52 4.39 -28.79 -20.63
N PHE A 53 3.68 -28.13 -19.72
CA PHE A 53 2.46 -28.65 -19.10
C PHE A 53 1.17 -28.12 -19.74
N GLY A 54 1.28 -27.17 -20.68
CA GLY A 54 0.15 -26.54 -21.36
C GLY A 54 -0.73 -25.70 -20.43
N THR A 55 -0.14 -25.06 -19.42
CA THR A 55 -0.89 -24.30 -18.40
C THR A 55 -0.62 -22.80 -18.49
N ILE A 56 -1.65 -21.98 -18.25
CA ILE A 56 -1.54 -20.53 -18.18
C ILE A 56 -2.05 -20.04 -16.83
N THR A 57 -1.35 -19.08 -16.23
CA THR A 57 -1.79 -18.40 -15.00
C THR A 57 -2.25 -17.00 -15.36
N ILE A 58 -3.49 -16.66 -15.04
CA ILE A 58 -4.09 -15.35 -15.31
C ILE A 58 -4.42 -14.66 -14.00
N ALA A 59 -4.05 -13.39 -13.86
CA ALA A 59 -4.42 -12.57 -12.72
C ALA A 59 -5.88 -12.12 -12.83
N GLU A 60 -6.65 -12.37 -11.78
CA GLU A 60 -8.01 -11.89 -11.60
C GLU A 60 -8.09 -11.09 -10.29
N PRO A 61 -8.73 -9.91 -10.26
CA PRO A 61 -8.92 -9.17 -9.03
C PRO A 61 -9.86 -9.92 -8.07
N VAL A 62 -9.54 -9.92 -6.78
CA VAL A 62 -10.38 -10.54 -5.74
C VAL A 62 -11.78 -9.91 -5.62
N GLY A 63 -11.94 -8.68 -6.10
CA GLY A 63 -13.18 -7.91 -6.01
C GLY A 63 -13.11 -6.86 -4.90
N ILE A 64 -14.03 -6.91 -3.94
CA ILE A 64 -14.17 -5.90 -2.89
C ILE A 64 -13.30 -6.27 -1.68
N ILE A 65 -12.51 -5.30 -1.20
CA ILE A 65 -11.67 -5.44 0.00
C ILE A 65 -12.24 -4.56 1.11
N CYS A 66 -12.43 -5.13 2.30
CA CYS A 66 -12.76 -4.38 3.52
C CYS A 66 -11.48 -4.17 4.34
N GLY A 67 -11.01 -2.92 4.41
CA GLY A 67 -9.81 -2.54 5.16
C GLY A 67 -10.16 -1.98 6.53
N ILE A 68 -9.88 -2.72 7.60
CA ILE A 68 -10.02 -2.22 8.97
C ILE A 68 -8.75 -1.46 9.34
N VAL A 69 -8.90 -0.18 9.68
CA VAL A 69 -7.77 0.71 10.01
C VAL A 69 -7.66 0.89 11.53
N PRO A 70 -6.49 0.62 12.14
CA PRO A 70 -6.28 0.81 13.58
C PRO A 70 -5.94 2.26 13.94
N THR A 71 -6.33 2.70 15.13
CA THR A 71 -6.09 4.07 15.63
C THR A 71 -4.61 4.43 15.78
N THR A 72 -3.70 3.45 15.90
CA THR A 72 -2.26 3.71 16.07
C THR A 72 -1.60 4.19 14.76
N ASN A 73 -2.10 3.73 13.62
CA ASN A 73 -1.67 4.14 12.28
C ASN A 73 -2.92 4.38 11.41
N PRO A 74 -3.64 5.50 11.65
CA PRO A 74 -4.78 5.89 10.84
C PRO A 74 -4.35 6.40 9.47
#